data_AF-A0A2P0AZW8-F1
#
_entry.id   AF-A0A2P0AZW8-F1
#
_cell.length_a   1.000
_cell.length_b   1.000
_cell.length_c   1.000
_cell.angle_alpha   90.00
_cell.angle_beta   90.00
_cell.angle_gamma   90.00
#
_symmetry.space_group_name_H-M   'P 1'
#
loop_
_entity.id
_entity.type
_entity.pdbx_description
1 polymer ?
#
loop_
_entity_poly.entity_id
_entity_poly.type
_entity_poly.pdbx_seq_one_letter_code
_entity_poly.pdbx_strand_id
1 'polypeptide(L)'
;MLIDYASALRAGQALVPDLNQVEAIRAETDAKKMAITKAKADMAIALRNQQREEDFMFEATEAFRDPNAQRIASLQARYPDHYKALQSGWETIDKEQRETQLTRMGSVYARIRAKDLEGAAALIREDIEADRAAGNIDQNDIWALEAIESGDPERIANVGGALTILLAIGAGPDKFGATWGSIREEERQQDEHPAKVAKGVSESEIAAAEAGAAPAYYASRAEHEAAEADIAESDARFRDQSNASMIAGRNARTAATQSREDRMVARAAERPAARTRPSARDKYAEYATNAAGVRLGYNRKTRKWERVR
;
A
#
# COMPACT_ATOMS: atom_id res chain seq x y z
N MET A 1 90.37 27.52 3.65
CA MET A 1 89.15 28.33 3.81
C MET A 1 88.46 27.84 5.07
N LEU A 2 88.56 28.60 6.17
CA LEU A 2 87.82 28.29 7.40
C LEU A 2 86.41 28.83 7.24
N ILE A 3 85.42 27.95 7.30
CA ILE A 3 84.02 28.34 7.37
C ILE A 3 83.80 28.94 8.76
N ASP A 4 83.38 30.20 8.81
CA ASP A 4 83.06 30.89 10.06
C ASP A 4 81.73 30.36 10.60
N TYR A 5 81.84 29.33 11.43
CA TYR A 5 80.70 28.70 12.11
C TYR A 5 79.94 29.68 13.01
N ALA A 6 80.56 30.76 13.49
CA ALA A 6 79.90 31.71 14.38
C ALA A 6 78.94 32.64 13.62
N SER A 7 79.29 33.05 12.40
CA SER A 7 78.38 33.80 11.53
C SER A 7 77.26 32.91 10.98
N ALA A 8 77.53 31.64 10.66
CA ALA A 8 76.50 30.68 10.27
C ALA A 8 75.48 30.41 11.41
N LEU A 9 75.93 30.30 12.67
CA LEU A 9 75.04 30.10 13.83
C LEU A 9 74.18 31.32 14.15
N ARG A 10 74.72 32.55 14.03
CA ARG A 10 73.92 33.78 14.22
C ARG A 10 72.93 34.03 13.09
N ALA A 11 73.30 33.70 11.85
CA ALA A 11 72.37 33.75 10.72
C ALA A 11 71.22 32.75 10.88
N GLY A 12 71.47 31.58 11.48
CA GLY A 12 70.43 30.61 11.84
C GLY A 12 69.45 31.12 12.91
N GLN A 13 69.93 31.79 13.96
CA GLN A 13 69.07 32.35 15.02
C GLN A 13 68.18 33.52 14.55
N ALA A 14 68.58 34.27 13.52
CA ALA A 14 67.77 35.34 12.95
C ALA A 14 66.63 34.83 12.03
N LEU A 15 66.69 33.56 11.61
CA LEU A 15 65.72 32.93 10.70
C LEU A 15 64.68 32.07 11.41
N VAL A 16 64.87 31.74 12.70
CA VAL A 16 63.86 31.05 13.49
C VAL A 16 62.97 32.12 14.13
N PRO A 17 61.70 32.27 13.72
CA PRO A 17 60.79 33.19 14.38
C PRO A 17 60.72 32.86 15.87
N ASP A 18 60.77 33.90 16.71
CA ASP A 18 60.71 33.77 18.17
C ASP A 18 59.54 32.86 18.54
N LEU A 19 59.83 31.79 19.27
CA LEU A 19 58.85 30.75 19.62
C LEU A 19 57.61 31.38 20.29
N ASN A 20 57.84 32.43 21.09
CA ASN A 20 56.78 33.19 21.76
C ASN A 20 55.86 33.92 20.78
N GLN A 21 56.39 34.44 19.66
CA GLN A 21 55.59 35.11 18.63
C GLN A 21 54.76 34.11 17.82
N VAL A 22 55.31 32.93 17.52
CA VAL A 22 54.57 31.86 16.83
C VAL A 22 53.43 31.33 17.71
N GLU A 23 53.65 31.19 19.01
CA GLU A 23 52.60 30.79 19.96
C GLU A 23 51.51 31.86 20.08
N ALA A 24 51.87 33.14 20.14
CA ALA A 24 50.90 34.24 20.18
C ALA A 24 50.01 34.28 18.92
N ILE A 25 50.60 34.13 17.73
CA ILE A 25 49.85 34.09 16.46
C ILE A 25 48.90 32.89 16.43
N ARG A 26 49.34 31.71 16.90
CA ARG A 26 48.49 30.52 16.99
C ARG A 26 47.32 30.74 17.93
N ALA A 27 47.57 31.23 19.13
CA ALA A 27 46.53 31.55 20.11
C ALA A 27 45.51 32.56 19.57
N GLU A 28 45.96 33.59 18.85
CA GLU A 28 45.06 34.57 18.22
C GLU A 28 44.23 33.92 17.08
N THR A 29 44.85 33.09 16.23
CA THR A 29 44.11 32.39 15.18
C THR A 29 43.09 31.40 15.74
N ASP A 30 43.41 30.71 16.84
CA ASP A 30 42.50 29.77 17.47
C ASP A 30 41.35 30.50 18.17
N ALA A 31 41.63 31.62 18.84
CA ALA A 31 40.59 32.49 19.41
C ALA A 31 39.64 33.03 18.32
N LYS A 32 40.17 33.47 17.17
CA LYS A 32 39.35 33.91 16.03
C LYS A 32 38.50 32.77 15.46
N LYS A 33 39.06 31.57 15.31
CA LYS A 33 38.30 30.39 14.85
C LYS A 33 37.17 30.05 15.83
N MET A 34 37.44 30.05 17.13
CA MET A 34 36.42 29.81 18.16
C MET A 34 35.31 30.86 18.14
N ALA A 35 35.67 32.14 17.97
CA ALA A 35 34.69 33.22 17.84
C ALA A 35 33.79 33.03 16.61
N ILE A 36 34.37 32.68 15.45
CA ILE A 36 33.62 32.42 14.23
C ILE A 36 32.70 31.19 14.40
N THR A 37 33.18 30.12 15.03
CA THR A 37 32.35 28.93 15.28
C THR A 37 31.20 29.22 16.23
N LYS A 38 31.43 30.03 17.27
CA LYS A 38 30.37 30.46 18.19
C LYS A 38 29.33 31.33 17.47
N ALA A 39 29.78 32.33 16.70
CA ALA A 39 28.87 33.19 15.93
C ALA A 39 28.03 32.39 14.92
N LYS A 40 28.61 31.37 14.28
CA LYS A 40 27.86 30.46 13.39
C LYS A 40 26.82 29.62 14.15
N ALA A 41 27.17 29.12 15.33
CA ALA A 41 26.24 28.37 16.16
C ALA A 41 25.08 29.25 16.65
N ASP A 42 25.38 30.47 17.11
CA ASP A 42 24.38 31.44 17.55
C ASP A 42 23.43 31.83 16.40
N MET A 43 23.97 32.05 15.20
CA MET A 43 23.17 32.32 14.00
C MET A 43 22.27 31.13 13.62
N ALA A 44 22.77 29.89 13.72
CA ALA A 44 21.99 28.69 13.43
C ALA A 44 20.85 28.49 14.44
N ILE A 45 21.09 28.81 15.72
CA ILE A 45 20.05 28.80 16.76
C ILE A 45 18.99 29.87 16.47
N ALA A 46 19.41 31.10 16.15
CA ALA A 46 18.50 32.18 15.82
C ALA A 46 17.60 31.83 14.62
N LEU A 47 18.18 31.27 13.55
CA LEU A 47 17.41 30.84 12.38
C LEU A 47 16.41 29.73 12.71
N ARG A 48 16.82 28.75 13.53
CA ARG A 48 15.92 27.68 13.98
C ARG A 48 14.77 28.22 14.82
N ASN A 49 15.04 29.20 15.68
CA ASN A 49 14.00 29.83 16.49
C ASN A 49 13.04 30.63 15.62
N GLN A 50 13.54 31.35 14.62
CA GLN A 50 12.69 32.04 13.65
C GLN A 50 11.78 31.06 12.88
N GLN A 51 12.33 29.96 12.37
CA GLN A 51 11.54 28.94 11.68
C GLN A 51 10.46 28.34 12.59
N ARG A 52 10.80 28.06 13.86
CA ARG A 52 9.80 27.58 14.83
C ARG A 52 8.68 28.58 15.08
N GLU A 53 8.98 29.87 15.06
CA GLU A 53 7.96 30.93 15.21
C GLU A 53 7.03 30.96 13.99
N GLU A 54 7.59 30.90 12.79
CA GLU A 54 6.83 30.86 11.54
C GLU A 54 5.94 29.61 11.47
N ASP A 55 6.49 28.45 11.83
CA ASP A 55 5.76 27.17 11.90
C ASP A 55 4.63 27.22 12.94
N PHE A 56 4.90 27.79 14.13
CA PHE A 56 3.88 27.99 15.17
C PHE A 56 2.75 28.88 14.66
N MET A 57 3.07 30.02 14.04
CA MET A 57 2.05 30.95 13.54
C MET A 57 1.20 30.31 12.45
N PHE A 58 1.82 29.52 11.56
CA PHE A 58 1.09 28.79 10.53
C PHE A 58 0.16 27.73 11.14
N GLU A 59 0.67 26.89 12.05
CA GLU A 59 -0.13 25.84 12.69
C GLU A 59 -1.22 26.41 13.61
N ALA A 60 -0.94 27.51 14.31
CA ALA A 60 -1.92 28.24 15.11
C ALA A 60 -3.04 28.80 14.21
N THR A 61 -2.70 29.37 13.05
CA THR A 61 -3.69 29.86 12.06
C THR A 61 -4.59 28.73 11.57
N GLU A 62 -4.03 27.57 11.26
CA GLU A 62 -4.81 26.40 10.85
C GLU A 62 -5.68 25.86 11.99
N ALA A 63 -5.18 25.89 13.22
CA ALA A 63 -5.95 25.57 14.42
C ALA A 63 -7.08 26.59 14.69
N PHE A 64 -6.89 27.86 14.33
CA PHE A 64 -7.92 28.89 14.42
C PHE A 64 -9.04 28.71 13.39
N ARG A 65 -8.70 28.29 12.17
CA ARG A 65 -9.67 28.00 11.10
C ARG A 65 -10.53 26.77 11.40
N ASP A 66 -9.90 25.71 11.91
CA ASP A 66 -10.58 24.47 12.28
C ASP A 66 -10.29 24.12 13.75
N PRO A 67 -10.94 24.82 14.70
CA PRO A 67 -10.73 24.57 16.12
C PRO A 67 -11.19 23.16 16.48
N ASN A 68 -10.22 22.30 16.78
CA ASN A 68 -10.48 20.97 17.30
C ASN A 68 -9.48 20.64 18.43
N ALA A 69 -9.97 19.93 19.44
CA ALA A 69 -9.20 19.64 20.65
C ALA A 69 -7.89 18.87 20.34
N GLN A 70 -7.89 18.01 19.31
CA GLN A 70 -6.72 17.26 18.89
C GLN A 70 -5.63 18.16 18.29
N ARG A 71 -6.00 19.14 17.47
CA ARG A 71 -5.11 20.14 16.88
C ARG A 71 -4.56 21.04 17.97
N ILE A 72 -5.39 21.50 18.92
CA ILE A 72 -4.91 22.30 20.04
C ILE A 72 -3.94 21.50 20.93
N ALA A 73 -4.27 20.26 21.26
CA ALA A 73 -3.36 19.38 22.01
C ALA A 73 -2.05 19.13 21.25
N SER A 74 -2.11 18.96 19.92
CA SER A 74 -0.92 18.80 19.09
C SER A 74 -0.05 20.05 19.03
N LEU A 75 -0.69 21.23 18.95
CA LEU A 75 -0.02 22.53 18.96
C LEU A 75 0.68 22.74 20.31
N GLN A 76 0.00 22.45 21.42
CA GLN A 76 0.58 22.50 22.75
C GLN A 76 1.77 21.55 22.93
N ALA A 77 1.65 20.31 22.42
CA ALA A 77 2.72 19.32 22.51
C ALA A 77 3.96 19.70 21.67
N ARG A 78 3.75 20.32 20.50
CA ARG A 78 4.82 20.72 19.58
C ARG A 78 5.48 22.05 19.99
N TYR A 79 4.71 22.99 20.55
CA TYR A 79 5.17 24.32 20.95
C TYR A 79 4.87 24.61 22.44
N PRO A 80 5.51 23.86 23.36
CA PRO A 80 5.21 23.99 24.79
C PRO A 80 5.62 25.34 25.39
N ASP A 81 6.63 26.00 24.83
CA ASP A 81 7.11 27.30 25.34
C ASP A 81 6.11 28.42 25.05
N HIS A 82 5.50 28.42 23.85
CA HIS A 82 4.41 29.33 23.48
C HIS A 82 3.20 29.14 24.38
N TYR A 83 2.81 27.89 24.61
CA TYR A 83 1.68 27.58 25.48
C TYR A 83 1.93 27.99 26.93
N LYS A 84 3.15 27.76 27.45
CA LYS A 84 3.54 28.22 28.79
C LYS A 84 3.49 29.73 28.91
N ALA A 85 3.89 30.48 27.88
CA ALA A 85 3.79 31.93 27.90
C ALA A 85 2.32 32.38 28.03
N LEU A 86 1.43 31.80 27.23
CA LEU A 86 0.00 32.08 27.29
C LEU A 86 -0.63 31.66 28.63
N GLN A 87 -0.29 30.46 29.11
CA GLN A 87 -0.73 29.95 30.41
C GLN A 87 -0.24 30.82 31.56
N SER A 88 1.00 31.30 31.51
CA SER A 88 1.54 32.19 32.54
C SER A 88 0.74 33.50 32.63
N GLY A 89 0.34 34.08 31.48
CA GLY A 89 -0.53 35.25 31.44
C GLY A 89 -1.90 34.95 32.05
N TRP A 90 -2.50 33.82 31.67
CA TRP A 90 -3.77 33.37 32.25
C TRP A 90 -3.68 33.18 33.77
N GLU A 91 -2.59 32.59 34.26
CA GLU A 91 -2.38 32.30 35.68
C GLU A 91 -2.17 33.55 36.55
N THR A 92 -1.85 34.71 35.96
CA THR A 92 -1.78 35.99 36.69
C THR A 92 -3.14 36.55 37.08
N ILE A 93 -4.21 36.12 36.40
CA ILE A 93 -5.59 36.53 36.70
C ILE A 93 -6.05 35.83 37.97
N ASP A 94 -6.82 36.52 38.81
CA ASP A 94 -7.38 35.92 40.03
C ASP A 94 -8.25 34.70 39.71
N LYS A 95 -8.26 33.69 40.60
CA LYS A 95 -8.98 32.45 40.36
C LYS A 95 -10.48 32.66 40.10
N GLU A 96 -11.14 33.54 40.86
CA GLU A 96 -12.57 33.82 40.68
C GLU A 96 -12.85 34.53 39.35
N GLN A 97 -11.94 35.42 38.95
CA GLN A 97 -11.99 36.09 37.65
C GLN A 97 -11.80 35.09 36.51
N ARG A 98 -10.85 34.15 36.61
CA ARG A 98 -10.64 33.10 35.61
C ARG A 98 -11.86 32.22 35.41
N GLU A 99 -12.51 31.78 36.50
CA GLU A 99 -13.71 30.94 36.43
C GLU A 99 -14.89 31.69 35.77
N THR A 100 -15.04 32.97 36.11
CA THR A 100 -16.04 33.85 35.48
C THR A 100 -15.76 34.02 33.99
N GLN A 101 -14.51 34.32 33.63
CA GLN A 101 -14.10 34.52 32.24
C GLN A 101 -14.26 33.24 31.42
N LEU A 102 -13.87 32.07 31.95
CA LEU A 102 -14.11 30.77 31.31
C LEU A 102 -15.58 30.51 31.04
N THR A 103 -16.46 30.84 31.99
CA THR A 103 -17.91 30.65 31.85
C THR A 103 -18.48 31.54 30.74
N ARG A 104 -18.05 32.81 30.70
CA ARG A 104 -18.48 33.77 29.67
C ARG A 104 -18.00 33.35 28.28
N MET A 105 -16.71 33.09 28.15
CA MET A 105 -16.09 32.62 26.91
C MET A 105 -16.74 31.31 26.41
N GLY A 106 -17.00 30.37 27.31
CA GLY A 106 -17.68 29.12 26.99
C GLY A 106 -19.10 29.34 26.48
N SER A 107 -19.81 30.31 27.04
CA SER A 107 -21.17 30.69 26.62
C SER A 107 -21.16 31.33 25.22
N VAL A 108 -20.24 32.26 24.96
CA VAL A 108 -20.05 32.87 23.63
C VAL A 108 -19.68 31.80 22.60
N TYR A 109 -18.70 30.94 22.92
CA TYR A 109 -18.28 29.85 22.05
C TYR A 109 -19.44 28.91 21.71
N ALA A 110 -20.22 28.48 22.70
CA ALA A 110 -21.38 27.61 22.48
C ALA A 110 -22.41 28.24 21.55
N ARG A 111 -22.69 29.55 21.67
CA ARG A 111 -23.62 30.26 20.78
C ARG A 111 -23.09 30.40 19.36
N ILE A 112 -21.80 30.70 19.18
CA ILE A 112 -21.14 30.72 17.87
C ILE A 112 -21.29 29.35 17.18
N ARG A 113 -21.06 28.25 17.93
CA ARG A 113 -21.23 26.88 17.40
C ARG A 113 -22.68 26.58 17.02
N ALA A 114 -23.63 27.00 17.85
CA ALA A 114 -25.06 26.87 17.58
C ALA A 114 -25.57 27.79 16.46
N LYS A 115 -24.69 28.58 15.83
CA LYS A 115 -25.02 29.61 14.82
C LYS A 115 -25.95 30.71 15.35
N ASP A 116 -26.05 30.84 16.68
CA ASP A 116 -26.74 31.94 17.36
C ASP A 116 -25.79 33.15 17.48
N LEU A 117 -25.49 33.75 16.32
CA LEU A 117 -24.53 34.85 16.22
C LEU A 117 -25.06 36.11 16.92
N GLU A 118 -26.37 36.34 16.87
CA GLU A 118 -27.00 37.48 17.54
C GLU A 118 -26.89 37.35 19.06
N GLY A 119 -27.15 36.17 19.61
CA GLY A 119 -26.97 35.90 21.03
C GLY A 119 -25.51 35.97 21.47
N ALA A 120 -24.56 35.50 20.63
CA ALA A 120 -23.13 35.64 20.90
C ALA A 120 -22.71 37.12 20.94
N ALA A 121 -23.13 37.92 19.96
CA ALA A 121 -22.87 39.35 19.91
C ALA A 121 -23.50 40.09 21.11
N ALA A 122 -24.70 39.70 21.54
CA ALA A 122 -25.34 40.30 22.71
C ALA A 122 -24.53 40.10 24.00
N LEU A 123 -23.97 38.91 24.22
CA LEU A 123 -23.11 38.64 25.38
C LEU A 123 -21.84 39.49 25.34
N ILE A 124 -21.19 39.60 24.18
CA ILE A 124 -19.96 40.40 24.05
C ILE A 124 -20.26 41.90 24.22
N ARG A 125 -21.42 42.40 23.75
CA ARG A 125 -21.84 43.79 23.99
C ARG A 125 -22.02 44.07 25.49
N GLU A 126 -22.62 43.14 26.23
CA GLU A 126 -22.78 43.26 27.68
C GLU A 126 -21.41 43.35 28.38
N ASP A 127 -20.46 42.52 27.98
CA ASP A 127 -19.08 42.56 28.50
C ASP A 127 -18.40 43.91 28.19
N ILE A 128 -18.47 44.39 26.94
CA ILE A 128 -17.92 45.70 26.53
C ILE A 128 -18.55 46.85 27.32
N GLU A 129 -19.86 46.81 27.58
CA GLU A 129 -20.56 47.83 28.36
C GLU A 129 -20.13 47.82 29.83
N ALA A 130 -20.00 46.63 30.42
CA ALA A 130 -19.49 46.47 31.79
C ALA A 130 -18.04 46.99 31.91
N ASP A 131 -17.18 46.64 30.96
CA ASP A 131 -15.78 47.07 30.93
C ASP A 131 -15.64 48.56 30.67
N ARG A 132 -16.50 49.13 29.81
CA ARG A 132 -16.59 50.58 29.62
C ARG A 132 -16.98 51.29 30.90
N ALA A 133 -17.95 50.75 31.66
CA ALA A 133 -18.33 51.32 32.95
C ALA A 133 -17.21 51.22 33.99
N ALA A 134 -16.39 50.16 33.92
CA ALA A 134 -15.21 49.97 34.76
C ALA A 134 -13.98 50.79 34.28
N GLY A 135 -14.04 51.41 33.11
CA GLY A 135 -12.94 52.19 32.51
C GLY A 135 -11.84 51.36 31.85
N ASN A 136 -12.07 50.06 31.63
CA ASN A 136 -11.09 49.09 31.13
C ASN A 136 -11.62 48.33 29.91
N ILE A 137 -11.90 49.04 28.81
CA ILE A 137 -12.42 48.42 27.59
C ILE A 137 -11.39 47.43 27.01
N ASP A 138 -11.77 46.17 26.84
CA ASP A 138 -10.97 45.19 26.11
C ASP A 138 -11.17 45.34 24.59
N GLN A 139 -10.07 45.59 23.88
CA GLN A 139 -10.08 45.72 22.42
C GLN A 139 -10.35 44.39 21.72
N ASN A 140 -10.05 43.26 22.36
CA ASN A 140 -10.33 41.93 21.82
C ASN A 140 -11.83 41.67 21.75
N ASP A 141 -12.59 42.16 22.74
CA ASP A 141 -14.05 42.02 22.76
C ASP A 141 -14.69 42.89 21.66
N ILE A 142 -14.18 44.09 21.43
CA ILE A 142 -14.60 44.93 20.29
C ILE A 142 -14.33 44.21 18.97
N TRP A 143 -13.13 43.67 18.78
CA TRP A 143 -12.77 42.93 17.58
C TRP A 143 -13.67 41.69 17.39
N ALA A 144 -13.93 40.94 18.46
CA ALA A 144 -14.79 39.76 18.42
C ALA A 144 -16.23 40.13 18.06
N LEU A 145 -16.74 41.23 18.62
CA LEU A 145 -18.07 41.76 18.29
C LEU A 145 -18.15 42.14 16.81
N GLU A 146 -17.21 42.94 16.31
CA GLU A 146 -17.17 43.34 14.90
C GLU A 146 -17.08 42.15 13.95
N ALA A 147 -16.27 41.14 14.32
CA ALA A 147 -16.15 39.91 13.56
C ALA A 147 -17.48 39.13 13.49
N ILE A 148 -18.18 38.98 14.61
CA ILE A 148 -19.47 38.28 14.66
C ILE A 148 -20.57 39.06 13.93
N GLU A 149 -20.66 40.38 14.15
CA GLU A 149 -21.65 41.25 13.51
C GLU A 149 -21.44 41.38 12.00
N SER A 150 -20.20 41.22 11.51
CA SER A 150 -19.92 41.26 10.07
C SER A 150 -20.58 40.13 9.28
N GLY A 151 -20.92 39.01 9.94
CA GLY A 151 -21.45 37.81 9.29
C GLY A 151 -20.45 37.07 8.41
N ASP A 152 -19.19 37.53 8.33
CA ASP A 152 -18.14 36.90 7.55
C ASP A 152 -17.72 35.55 8.19
N PRO A 153 -17.93 34.41 7.50
CA PRO A 153 -17.61 33.10 8.05
C PRO A 153 -16.14 32.95 8.47
N GLU A 154 -15.20 33.58 7.77
CA GLU A 154 -13.78 33.48 8.11
C GLU A 154 -13.47 34.24 9.41
N ARG A 155 -14.07 35.42 9.59
CA ARG A 155 -13.93 36.21 10.82
C ARG A 155 -14.58 35.51 12.02
N ILE A 156 -15.77 34.95 11.84
CA ILE A 156 -16.46 34.16 12.87
C ILE A 156 -15.64 32.94 13.26
N ALA A 157 -15.07 32.23 12.27
CA ALA A 157 -14.19 31.09 12.53
C ALA A 157 -12.96 31.50 13.34
N ASN A 158 -12.33 32.63 13.02
CA ASN A 158 -11.19 33.16 13.77
C ASN A 158 -11.54 33.46 15.24
N VAL A 159 -12.71 34.05 15.52
CA VAL A 159 -13.18 34.27 16.90
C VAL A 159 -13.41 32.94 17.61
N GLY A 160 -14.10 31.99 16.95
CA GLY A 160 -14.32 30.65 17.51
C GLY A 160 -13.00 29.91 17.81
N GLY A 161 -12.01 30.07 16.95
CA GLY A 161 -10.65 29.58 17.13
C GLY A 161 -9.96 30.19 18.33
N ALA A 162 -9.96 31.52 18.44
CA ALA A 162 -9.36 32.25 19.56
C ALA A 162 -9.96 31.80 20.90
N LEU A 163 -11.28 31.72 20.97
CA LEU A 163 -12.00 31.24 22.16
C LEU A 163 -11.63 29.79 22.49
N THR A 164 -11.48 28.92 21.48
CA THR A 164 -11.07 27.53 21.67
C THR A 164 -9.70 27.43 22.34
N ILE A 165 -8.71 28.20 21.87
CA ILE A 165 -7.36 28.20 22.46
C ILE A 165 -7.40 28.69 23.91
N LEU A 166 -8.08 29.80 24.17
CA LEU A 166 -8.17 30.38 25.50
C LEU A 166 -8.94 29.48 26.48
N LEU A 167 -10.00 28.82 26.03
CA LEU A 167 -10.72 27.80 26.80
C LEU A 167 -9.83 26.60 27.09
N ALA A 168 -9.01 26.15 26.13
CA ALA A 168 -8.06 25.08 26.35
C ALA A 168 -6.95 25.46 27.35
N ILE A 169 -6.46 26.70 27.30
CA ILE A 169 -5.50 27.24 28.27
C ILE A 169 -6.08 27.24 29.66
N GLY A 170 -7.29 27.79 29.84
CA GLY A 170 -7.86 27.96 31.18
C GLY A 170 -8.45 26.69 31.78
N ALA A 171 -9.04 25.81 30.97
CA ALA A 171 -9.58 24.53 31.46
C ALA A 171 -8.51 23.42 31.52
N GLY A 172 -7.44 23.54 30.74
CA GLY A 172 -6.50 22.46 30.43
C GLY A 172 -7.00 21.59 29.27
N PRO A 173 -6.07 20.98 28.50
CA PRO A 173 -6.41 20.24 27.27
C PRO A 173 -7.35 19.06 27.52
N ASP A 174 -7.17 18.33 28.62
CA ASP A 174 -7.99 17.15 28.95
C ASP A 174 -9.45 17.53 29.24
N LYS A 175 -9.66 18.56 30.06
CA LYS A 175 -11.01 19.07 30.37
C LYS A 175 -11.63 19.74 29.15
N PHE A 176 -10.82 20.40 28.32
CA PHE A 176 -11.32 21.01 27.11
C PHE A 176 -11.89 19.96 26.14
N GLY A 177 -11.12 18.89 25.89
CA GLY A 177 -11.56 17.77 25.07
C GLY A 177 -12.82 17.08 25.61
N ALA A 178 -12.93 16.91 26.93
CA ALA A 178 -14.10 16.30 27.56
C ALA A 178 -15.37 17.16 27.46
N THR A 179 -15.25 18.48 27.64
CA THR A 179 -16.40 19.40 27.72
C THR A 179 -16.85 19.89 26.35
N TRP A 180 -15.91 20.17 25.44
CA TRP A 180 -16.22 20.78 24.13
C TRP A 180 -15.89 19.86 22.94
N GLY A 181 -15.15 18.77 23.14
CA GLY A 181 -14.88 17.78 22.09
C GLY A 181 -16.08 16.90 21.75
N SER A 182 -16.92 16.57 22.73
CA SER A 182 -18.17 15.80 22.54
C SER A 182 -19.20 16.53 21.68
N ILE A 183 -19.32 17.85 21.85
CA ILE A 183 -20.22 18.73 21.08
C ILE A 183 -19.95 18.59 19.57
N ARG A 184 -18.68 18.43 19.16
CA ARG A 184 -18.31 18.24 17.75
C ARG A 184 -18.48 16.80 17.26
N GLU A 185 -18.37 15.80 18.12
CA GLU A 185 -18.67 14.41 17.73
C GLU A 185 -20.17 14.29 17.40
N GLU A 186 -21.03 14.92 18.20
CA GLU A 186 -22.48 14.99 17.95
C GLU A 186 -22.81 15.79 16.68
N GLU A 187 -22.17 16.94 16.44
CA GLU A 187 -22.33 17.71 15.21
C GLU A 187 -21.81 16.97 13.97
N ARG A 188 -20.65 16.28 14.05
CA ARG A 188 -20.18 15.43 12.93
C ARG A 188 -21.13 14.27 12.67
N GLN A 189 -21.68 13.66 13.72
CA GLN A 189 -22.69 12.63 13.53
C GLN A 189 -23.97 13.17 12.88
N GLN A 190 -24.36 14.42 13.18
CA GLN A 190 -25.48 15.10 12.52
C GLN A 190 -25.17 15.52 11.08
N ASP A 191 -23.98 16.05 10.78
CA ASP A 191 -23.55 16.45 9.43
C ASP A 191 -23.26 15.25 8.52
N GLU A 192 -22.78 14.13 9.08
CA GLU A 192 -22.65 12.86 8.38
C GLU A 192 -24.00 12.18 8.15
N HIS A 193 -25.05 12.53 8.89
CA HIS A 193 -26.36 11.89 8.77
C HIS A 193 -26.99 12.09 7.38
N PRO A 194 -27.06 13.32 6.79
CA PRO A 194 -27.50 13.50 5.40
C PRO A 194 -26.64 12.74 4.39
N ALA A 195 -25.31 12.72 4.57
CA ALA A 195 -24.40 12.03 3.66
C ALA A 195 -24.56 10.50 3.73
N LYS A 196 -24.78 9.95 4.93
CA LYS A 196 -25.08 8.52 5.15
C LYS A 196 -26.45 8.15 4.59
N VAL A 197 -27.45 9.02 4.73
CA VAL A 197 -28.77 8.83 4.10
C VAL A 197 -28.64 8.86 2.58
N ALA A 198 -27.92 9.84 2.00
CA ALA A 198 -27.68 9.93 0.56
C ALA A 198 -26.92 8.70 0.02
N LYS A 199 -25.92 8.20 0.78
CA LYS A 199 -25.21 6.96 0.47
C LYS A 199 -26.14 5.73 0.54
N GLY A 200 -26.99 5.65 1.56
CA GLY A 200 -27.98 4.57 1.67
C GLY A 200 -29.00 4.59 0.53
N VAL A 201 -29.42 5.78 0.09
CA VAL A 201 -30.29 5.96 -1.08
C VAL A 201 -29.59 5.49 -2.35
N SER A 202 -28.36 5.93 -2.61
CA SER A 202 -27.61 5.51 -3.80
C SER A 202 -27.29 4.02 -3.82
N GLU A 203 -26.93 3.43 -2.67
CA GLU A 203 -26.76 1.98 -2.53
C GLU A 203 -28.06 1.22 -2.80
N SER A 204 -29.21 1.76 -2.37
CA SER A 204 -30.52 1.17 -2.66
C SER A 204 -30.91 1.27 -4.14
N GLU A 205 -30.56 2.38 -4.81
CA GLU A 205 -30.79 2.57 -6.25
C GLU A 205 -29.90 1.65 -7.08
N ILE A 206 -28.64 1.46 -6.69
CA ILE A 206 -27.73 0.48 -7.30
C ILE A 206 -28.28 -0.94 -7.12
N ALA A 207 -28.70 -1.30 -5.90
CA ALA A 207 -29.29 -2.62 -5.65
C ALA A 207 -30.58 -2.85 -6.45
N ALA A 208 -31.42 -1.82 -6.63
CA ALA A 208 -32.62 -1.89 -7.47
C ALA A 208 -32.28 -2.02 -8.96
N ALA A 209 -31.25 -1.30 -9.44
CA ALA A 209 -30.77 -1.41 -10.82
C ALA A 209 -30.16 -2.79 -11.10
N GLU A 210 -29.37 -3.34 -10.17
CA GLU A 210 -28.82 -4.69 -10.25
C GLU A 210 -29.93 -5.75 -10.23
N ALA A 211 -30.93 -5.60 -9.36
CA ALA A 211 -32.11 -6.47 -9.33
C ALA A 211 -32.92 -6.40 -10.63
N GLY A 212 -33.02 -5.22 -11.25
CA GLY A 212 -33.66 -5.02 -12.55
C GLY A 212 -32.86 -5.62 -13.73
N ALA A 213 -31.53 -5.65 -13.63
CA ALA A 213 -30.65 -6.24 -14.64
C ALA A 213 -30.49 -7.76 -14.50
N ALA A 214 -30.72 -8.31 -13.30
CA ALA A 214 -30.58 -9.74 -13.02
C ALA A 214 -31.38 -10.64 -13.99
N PRO A 215 -32.65 -10.36 -14.35
CA PRO A 215 -33.38 -11.17 -15.32
C PRO A 215 -32.69 -11.26 -16.68
N ALA A 216 -32.13 -10.15 -17.17
CA ALA A 216 -31.42 -10.11 -18.46
C ALA A 216 -30.09 -10.87 -18.39
N TYR A 217 -29.38 -10.79 -17.26
CA TYR A 217 -28.15 -11.55 -17.03
C TYR A 217 -28.38 -13.06 -16.94
N TYR A 218 -29.44 -13.49 -16.24
CA TYR A 218 -29.79 -14.91 -16.18
C TYR A 218 -30.36 -15.44 -17.50
N ALA A 219 -31.10 -14.60 -18.25
CA ALA A 219 -31.57 -14.95 -19.58
C ALA A 219 -30.39 -15.16 -20.57
N SER A 220 -29.43 -14.24 -20.62
CA SER A 220 -28.26 -14.38 -21.50
C SER A 220 -27.37 -15.57 -21.11
N ARG A 221 -27.27 -15.88 -19.82
CA ARG A 221 -26.58 -17.09 -19.34
C ARG A 221 -27.30 -18.37 -19.78
N ALA A 222 -28.63 -18.40 -19.69
CA ALA A 222 -29.42 -19.54 -20.16
C ALA A 222 -29.31 -19.73 -21.68
N GLU A 223 -29.27 -18.64 -22.45
CA GLU A 223 -29.01 -18.69 -23.90
C GLU A 223 -27.61 -19.24 -24.22
N HIS A 224 -26.59 -18.82 -23.47
CA HIS A 224 -25.24 -19.35 -23.60
C HIS A 224 -25.16 -20.85 -23.26
N GLU A 225 -25.81 -21.27 -22.17
CA GLU A 225 -25.83 -22.68 -21.75
C GLU A 225 -26.59 -23.56 -22.77
N ALA A 226 -27.67 -23.04 -23.36
CA ALA A 226 -28.36 -23.69 -24.46
C ALA A 226 -27.47 -23.83 -25.71
N ALA A 227 -26.72 -22.77 -26.07
CA ALA A 227 -25.78 -22.82 -27.19
C ALA A 227 -24.63 -23.81 -26.95
N GLU A 228 -24.12 -23.90 -25.71
CA GLU A 228 -23.10 -24.89 -25.34
C GLU A 228 -23.65 -26.33 -25.43
N ALA A 229 -24.91 -26.55 -25.04
CA ALA A 229 -25.57 -27.85 -25.19
C ALA A 229 -25.70 -28.26 -26.67
N ASP A 230 -26.07 -27.33 -27.56
CA ASP A 230 -26.15 -27.58 -29.00
C ASP A 230 -24.79 -27.93 -29.60
N ILE A 231 -23.72 -27.24 -29.18
CA ILE A 231 -22.34 -27.56 -29.59
C ILE A 231 -21.95 -28.96 -29.11
N ALA A 232 -22.25 -29.30 -27.85
CA ALA A 232 -21.95 -30.62 -27.31
C ALA A 232 -22.70 -31.75 -28.05
N GLU A 233 -23.95 -31.53 -28.44
CA GLU A 233 -24.72 -32.49 -29.24
C GLU A 233 -24.12 -32.64 -30.65
N SER A 234 -23.76 -31.54 -31.30
CA SER A 234 -23.09 -31.55 -32.61
C SER A 234 -21.77 -32.33 -32.57
N ASP A 235 -20.95 -32.10 -31.54
CA ASP A 235 -19.70 -32.81 -31.31
C ASP A 235 -19.91 -34.32 -31.10
N ALA A 236 -20.94 -34.70 -30.33
CA ALA A 236 -21.29 -36.11 -30.13
C ALA A 236 -21.67 -36.78 -31.46
N ARG A 237 -22.53 -36.13 -32.27
CA ARG A 237 -22.92 -36.63 -33.60
C ARG A 237 -21.71 -36.77 -34.53
N PHE A 238 -20.80 -35.80 -34.51
CA PHE A 238 -19.57 -35.87 -35.31
C PHE A 238 -18.67 -37.04 -34.90
N ARG A 239 -18.51 -37.28 -33.59
CA ARG A 239 -17.75 -38.43 -33.08
C ARG A 239 -18.38 -39.76 -33.49
N ASP A 240 -19.70 -39.87 -33.41
CA ASP A 240 -20.41 -41.07 -33.83
C ASP A 240 -20.26 -41.35 -35.33
N GLN A 241 -20.36 -40.33 -36.18
CA GLN A 241 -20.10 -40.45 -37.61
C GLN A 241 -18.65 -40.84 -37.92
N SER A 242 -17.69 -40.25 -37.20
CA SER A 242 -16.27 -40.60 -37.32
C SER A 242 -16.02 -42.06 -36.93
N ASN A 243 -16.59 -42.51 -35.81
CA ASN A 243 -16.51 -43.89 -35.35
C ASN A 243 -17.14 -44.87 -36.35
N ALA A 244 -18.33 -44.55 -36.87
CA ALA A 244 -19.00 -45.35 -37.89
C ALA A 244 -18.14 -45.48 -39.16
N SER A 245 -17.51 -44.39 -39.58
CA SER A 245 -16.60 -44.36 -40.73
C SER A 245 -15.35 -45.21 -40.51
N MET A 246 -14.76 -45.16 -39.30
CA MET A 246 -13.62 -46.01 -38.94
C MET A 246 -13.99 -47.50 -38.94
N ILE A 247 -15.16 -47.86 -38.41
CA ILE A 247 -15.67 -49.24 -38.40
C ILE A 247 -15.91 -49.72 -39.83
N ALA A 248 -16.56 -48.91 -40.67
CA ALA A 248 -16.78 -49.22 -42.08
C ALA A 248 -15.45 -49.45 -42.82
N GLY A 249 -14.46 -48.58 -42.60
CA GLY A 249 -13.11 -48.73 -43.17
C GLY A 249 -12.36 -49.96 -42.66
N ARG A 250 -12.58 -50.39 -41.41
CA ARG A 250 -12.03 -51.65 -40.88
C ARG A 250 -12.69 -52.85 -41.54
N ASN A 251 -14.02 -52.87 -41.63
CA ASN A 251 -14.78 -53.96 -42.25
C ASN A 251 -14.42 -54.13 -43.73
N ALA A 252 -14.28 -53.02 -44.47
CA ALA A 252 -13.84 -53.06 -45.87
C ALA A 252 -12.44 -53.68 -46.02
N ARG A 253 -11.50 -53.35 -45.12
CA ARG A 253 -10.15 -53.96 -45.12
C ARG A 253 -10.21 -55.45 -44.83
N THR A 254 -10.98 -55.87 -43.82
CA THR A 254 -11.16 -57.30 -43.49
C THR A 254 -11.79 -58.08 -44.64
N ALA A 255 -12.80 -57.53 -45.30
CA ALA A 255 -13.44 -58.15 -46.46
C ALA A 255 -12.46 -58.29 -47.64
N ALA A 256 -11.62 -57.28 -47.86
CA ALA A 256 -10.58 -57.33 -48.89
C ALA A 256 -9.51 -58.39 -48.59
N THR A 257 -9.09 -58.56 -47.32
CA THR A 257 -8.14 -59.61 -46.93
C THR A 257 -8.74 -61.00 -47.08
N GLN A 258 -9.99 -61.22 -46.65
CA GLN A 258 -10.69 -62.50 -46.84
C GLN A 258 -10.82 -62.84 -48.32
N SER A 259 -11.25 -61.89 -49.15
CA SER A 259 -11.34 -62.09 -50.60
C SER A 259 -9.99 -62.47 -51.23
N ARG A 260 -8.87 -61.95 -50.70
CA ARG A 260 -7.53 -62.29 -51.15
C ARG A 260 -7.13 -63.71 -50.72
N GLU A 261 -7.44 -64.08 -49.48
CA GLU A 261 -7.23 -65.44 -48.95
C GLU A 261 -8.05 -66.47 -49.73
N ASP A 262 -9.32 -66.22 -49.97
CA ASP A 262 -10.21 -67.09 -50.76
C ASP A 262 -9.66 -67.32 -52.17
N ARG A 263 -9.18 -66.25 -52.83
CA ARG A 263 -8.50 -66.37 -54.13
C ARG A 263 -7.22 -67.19 -54.06
N MET A 264 -6.46 -67.10 -52.97
CA MET A 264 -5.25 -67.92 -52.79
C MET A 264 -5.60 -69.39 -52.56
N VAL A 265 -6.65 -69.68 -51.77
CA VAL A 265 -7.14 -71.04 -51.54
C VAL A 265 -7.68 -71.65 -52.84
N ALA A 266 -8.50 -70.91 -53.60
CA ALA A 266 -8.99 -71.34 -54.91
C ALA A 266 -7.83 -71.66 -55.88
N ARG A 267 -6.82 -70.79 -55.97
CA ARG A 267 -5.61 -71.05 -56.77
C ARG A 267 -4.82 -72.26 -56.29
N ALA A 268 -4.80 -72.54 -54.99
CA ALA A 268 -4.12 -73.71 -54.43
C ALA A 268 -4.89 -75.01 -54.75
N ALA A 269 -6.22 -74.97 -54.75
CA ALA A 269 -7.07 -76.11 -55.14
C ALA A 269 -6.93 -76.45 -56.65
N GLU A 270 -6.71 -75.45 -57.49
CA GLU A 270 -6.47 -75.62 -58.93
C GLU A 270 -5.04 -76.08 -59.28
N ARG A 271 -4.11 -76.16 -58.31
CA ARG A 271 -2.77 -76.70 -58.57
C ARG A 271 -2.86 -78.22 -58.76
N PRO A 272 -2.54 -78.76 -59.96
CA PRO A 272 -2.57 -80.19 -60.18
C PRO A 272 -1.56 -80.88 -59.26
N ALA A 273 -2.01 -81.96 -58.59
CA ALA A 273 -1.24 -82.72 -57.62
C ALA A 273 0.14 -83.08 -58.17
N ALA A 274 1.17 -82.38 -57.68
CA ALA A 274 2.55 -82.62 -58.07
C ALA A 274 2.93 -84.02 -57.61
N ARG A 275 3.16 -84.93 -58.57
CA ARG A 275 3.67 -86.29 -58.36
C ARG A 275 4.92 -86.23 -57.48
N THR A 276 4.79 -86.63 -56.23
CA THR A 276 5.89 -86.78 -55.28
C THR A 276 6.83 -87.88 -55.77
N ARG A 277 8.00 -87.49 -56.30
CA ARG A 277 9.11 -88.40 -56.57
C ARG A 277 9.67 -88.91 -55.22
N PRO A 278 9.82 -90.23 -55.01
CA PRO A 278 10.41 -90.75 -53.77
C PRO A 278 11.88 -90.35 -53.70
N SER A 279 12.24 -89.60 -52.65
CA SER A 279 13.61 -89.16 -52.42
C SER A 279 14.42 -90.31 -51.81
N ALA A 280 15.62 -90.57 -52.34
CA ALA A 280 16.53 -91.64 -51.91
C ALA A 280 17.11 -91.49 -50.49
N ARG A 281 16.52 -90.63 -49.63
CA ARG A 281 16.99 -90.32 -48.28
C ARG A 281 16.67 -91.38 -47.23
N ASP A 282 15.87 -92.39 -47.56
CA ASP A 282 15.39 -93.39 -46.58
C ASP A 282 16.37 -94.53 -46.28
N LYS A 283 17.60 -94.52 -46.83
CA LYS A 283 18.51 -95.67 -46.64
C LYS A 283 19.15 -95.73 -45.25
N TYR A 284 19.46 -94.60 -44.63
CA TYR A 284 20.07 -94.56 -43.29
C TYR A 284 19.23 -93.67 -42.38
N ALA A 285 18.88 -94.22 -41.23
CA ALA A 285 17.99 -93.54 -40.29
C ALA A 285 18.73 -92.60 -39.34
N GLU A 286 19.99 -92.91 -39.07
CA GLU A 286 20.83 -92.16 -38.14
C GLU A 286 22.23 -92.06 -38.73
N TYR A 287 22.93 -90.97 -38.42
CA TYR A 287 24.28 -90.74 -38.89
C TYR A 287 25.18 -90.43 -37.68
N ALA A 288 26.37 -91.00 -37.67
CA ALA A 288 27.39 -90.77 -36.66
C ALA A 288 28.76 -90.65 -37.34
N THR A 289 29.78 -90.25 -36.60
CA THR A 289 31.16 -90.17 -37.10
C THR A 289 32.05 -90.92 -36.13
N ASN A 290 32.90 -91.83 -36.63
CA ASN A 290 33.82 -92.55 -35.75
C ASN A 290 35.04 -91.68 -35.38
N ALA A 291 35.88 -92.18 -34.45
CA ALA A 291 37.06 -91.45 -33.97
C ALA A 291 38.09 -91.11 -35.08
N ALA A 292 38.03 -91.79 -36.23
CA ALA A 292 38.86 -91.49 -37.40
C ALA A 292 38.21 -90.45 -38.35
N GLY A 293 37.10 -89.82 -37.96
CA GLY A 293 36.41 -88.79 -38.75
C GLY A 293 35.53 -89.33 -39.89
N VAL A 294 35.26 -90.63 -39.94
CA VAL A 294 34.48 -91.24 -41.02
C VAL A 294 32.99 -91.25 -40.69
N ARG A 295 32.16 -90.70 -41.59
CA ARG A 295 30.71 -90.70 -41.44
C ARG A 295 30.11 -92.08 -41.68
N LEU A 296 29.41 -92.59 -40.67
CA LEU A 296 28.70 -93.85 -40.67
C LEU A 296 27.20 -93.56 -40.63
N GLY A 297 26.43 -94.39 -41.32
CA GLY A 297 24.98 -94.34 -41.37
C GLY A 297 24.46 -95.65 -40.83
N TYR A 298 23.52 -95.58 -39.89
CA TYR A 298 22.89 -96.77 -39.37
C TYR A 298 21.86 -97.26 -40.38
N ASN A 299 22.22 -98.33 -41.08
CA ASN A 299 21.35 -98.97 -42.04
C ASN A 299 20.36 -99.84 -41.26
N ARG A 300 19.11 -99.39 -41.14
CA ARG A 300 18.07 -100.10 -40.37
C ARG A 300 17.85 -101.53 -40.86
N LYS A 301 18.09 -101.78 -42.14
CA LYS A 301 17.86 -103.10 -42.74
C LYS A 301 18.92 -104.10 -42.34
N THR A 302 20.19 -103.69 -42.29
CA THR A 302 21.31 -104.55 -41.89
C THR A 302 21.64 -104.46 -40.40
N ARG A 303 21.07 -103.48 -39.69
CA ARG A 303 21.32 -103.16 -38.28
C ARG A 303 22.80 -102.99 -37.95
N LYS A 304 23.56 -102.45 -38.90
CA LYS A 304 24.99 -102.15 -38.77
C LYS A 304 25.26 -100.72 -39.16
N TRP A 305 26.30 -100.16 -38.54
CA TRP A 305 26.87 -98.89 -38.96
C TRP A 305 27.72 -99.13 -40.20
N GLU A 306 27.24 -98.62 -41.33
CA GLU A 306 27.93 -98.71 -42.61
C GLU A 306 28.53 -97.35 -42.95
N ARG A 307 29.71 -97.35 -43.57
CA ARG A 307 30.32 -96.10 -44.04
C ARG A 307 29.45 -95.50 -45.14
N VAL A 308 28.93 -94.30 -44.90
CA VAL A 308 28.18 -93.54 -45.92
C VAL A 308 29.23 -92.91 -46.82
N ARG A 309 29.31 -93.40 -48.07
CA ARG A 309 30.10 -92.74 -49.10
C ARG A 309 29.46 -91.42 -49.49
#